data_AF-A0A0S7ELL7-F1
#
_entry.id   AF-A0A0S7ELL7-F1
#
_cell.length_a   1.000
_cell.length_b   1.000
_cell.length_c   1.000
_cell.angle_alpha   90.00
_cell.angle_beta   90.00
_cell.angle_gamma   90.00
#
_symmetry.space_group_name_H-M   'P 1'
#
loop_
_entity.id
_entity.type
_entity.pdbx_description
1 polymer ?
#
loop_
_entity_poly.entity_id
_entity_poly.type
_entity_poly.pdbx_seq_one_letter_code
_entity_poly.pdbx_strand_id
1 'polypeptide(L)'
;TVDEVDLDGKYVRLSNKADEDQNLGNWQLKRQIGSNSPIIFKFPAKFTLKAGQRVTIWASSSGGVHNPPSDLLWKTQSSWGTGDQFQTTLISANGEEMAMRKVIRTQFEDEDEDMQVAHSTCADGEYNLRSRTVLCGSCGLPSDKSSNCSVSSASRSFRSGGISEGLVPQSYVFSSTPRKTGSRMESCPIM
;
A
#
# COMPACT_ATOMS: atom_id res chain seq x y z
N THR A 1 -9.28 8.16 -18.09
CA THR A 1 -9.62 8.26 -16.66
C THR A 1 -8.67 9.22 -15.95
N VAL A 2 -9.10 9.84 -14.85
CA VAL A 2 -8.21 10.63 -13.95
C VAL A 2 -7.68 9.69 -12.87
N ASP A 3 -6.43 9.24 -13.03
CA ASP A 3 -5.87 8.10 -12.29
C ASP A 3 -5.18 8.51 -10.99
N GLU A 4 -4.45 9.62 -11.02
CA GLU A 4 -3.79 10.18 -9.82
C GLU A 4 -3.83 11.71 -9.85
N VAL A 5 -3.95 12.31 -8.67
CA VAL A 5 -3.91 13.76 -8.47
C VAL A 5 -3.06 14.04 -7.25
N ASP A 6 -2.08 14.93 -7.40
CA ASP A 6 -1.19 15.28 -6.30
C ASP A 6 -1.87 16.29 -5.34
N LEU A 7 -1.75 16.03 -4.03
CA LEU A 7 -2.34 16.86 -2.98
C LEU A 7 -1.60 18.20 -2.83
N ASP A 8 -0.29 18.21 -3.10
CA ASP A 8 0.54 19.44 -3.10
C ASP A 8 0.42 20.21 -4.43
N GLY A 9 -0.40 19.73 -5.36
CA GLY A 9 -0.63 20.37 -6.65
C GLY A 9 0.54 20.25 -7.62
N LYS A 10 1.46 19.28 -7.45
CA LYS A 10 2.62 19.10 -8.34
C LYS A 10 2.24 18.56 -9.71
N TYR A 11 1.29 17.63 -9.76
CA TYR A 11 0.88 17.00 -11.02
C TYR A 11 -0.55 16.43 -11.00
N VAL A 12 -1.03 16.10 -12.19
CA VAL A 12 -2.20 15.23 -12.40
C VAL A 12 -1.82 14.15 -13.40
N ARG A 13 -2.21 12.90 -13.15
CA ARG A 13 -1.97 11.77 -14.04
C ARG A 13 -3.27 11.22 -14.61
N LEU A 14 -3.30 11.09 -15.93
CA LEU A 14 -4.37 10.43 -16.66
C LEU A 14 -3.91 9.04 -17.09
N SER A 15 -4.85 8.10 -17.14
CA SER A 15 -4.63 6.76 -17.70
C SER A 15 -5.72 6.45 -18.73
N ASN A 16 -5.29 6.02 -19.91
CA ASN A 16 -6.16 5.35 -20.86
C ASN A 16 -6.27 3.87 -20.46
N LYS A 17 -7.45 3.46 -20.00
CA LYS A 17 -7.74 2.08 -19.59
C LYS A 17 -8.49 1.30 -20.66
N ALA A 18 -8.72 1.91 -21.84
CA ALA A 18 -9.30 1.22 -22.98
C ALA A 18 -8.20 0.49 -23.77
N ASP A 19 -8.64 -0.45 -24.61
CA ASP A 19 -7.79 -1.20 -25.55
C ASP A 19 -7.55 -0.43 -26.86
N GLU A 20 -8.10 0.78 -26.98
CA GLU A 20 -7.97 1.66 -28.14
C GLU A 20 -7.27 2.98 -27.79
N ASP A 21 -6.64 3.58 -28.80
CA ASP A 21 -5.97 4.87 -28.69
C ASP A 21 -6.99 6.01 -28.57
N GLN A 22 -6.84 6.87 -27.56
CA GLN A 22 -7.71 8.01 -27.34
C GLN A 22 -7.05 9.31 -27.82
N ASN A 23 -7.68 9.98 -28.78
CA ASN A 23 -7.27 11.34 -29.15
C ASN A 23 -7.78 12.34 -28.10
N LEU A 24 -6.85 13.05 -27.46
CA LEU A 24 -7.14 14.12 -26.48
C LEU A 24 -6.82 15.51 -27.07
N GLY A 25 -6.68 15.63 -28.38
CA GLY A 25 -6.41 16.89 -29.06
C GLY A 25 -7.44 17.97 -28.70
N ASN A 26 -6.97 19.10 -28.19
CA ASN A 26 -7.79 20.23 -27.72
C ASN A 26 -8.71 19.93 -26.51
N TRP A 27 -8.56 18.77 -25.86
CA TRP A 27 -9.26 18.49 -24.61
C TRP A 27 -8.74 19.39 -23.50
N GLN A 28 -9.50 19.48 -22.41
CA GLN A 28 -9.17 20.31 -21.27
C GLN A 28 -9.16 19.49 -19.99
N LEU A 29 -8.19 19.76 -19.12
CA LEU A 29 -8.13 19.23 -17.78
C LEU A 29 -8.38 20.37 -16.81
N LYS A 30 -9.55 20.37 -16.19
CA LYS A 30 -10.04 21.43 -15.31
C LYS A 30 -9.95 20.99 -13.86
N ARG A 31 -9.27 21.75 -13.01
CA ARG A 31 -9.25 21.56 -11.56
C ARG A 31 -9.99 22.70 -10.87
N GLN A 32 -11.03 22.36 -10.12
CA GLN A 32 -11.83 23.25 -9.29
C GLN A 32 -11.44 23.03 -7.83
N ILE A 33 -11.04 24.10 -7.12
CA ILE A 33 -10.64 24.04 -5.70
C ILE A 33 -11.61 24.90 -4.91
N GLY A 34 -12.46 24.29 -4.08
CA GLY A 34 -13.57 25.00 -3.42
C GLY A 34 -14.38 25.85 -4.41
N SER A 35 -14.58 27.12 -4.06
CA SER A 35 -15.27 28.14 -4.88
C SER A 35 -14.33 29.03 -5.71
N ASN A 36 -13.02 28.73 -5.75
CA ASN A 36 -12.04 29.54 -6.46
C ASN A 36 -12.20 29.42 -7.99
N SER A 37 -11.51 30.30 -8.73
CA SER A 37 -11.45 30.19 -10.19
C SER A 37 -10.80 28.86 -10.61
N PRO A 38 -11.38 28.14 -11.60
CA PRO A 38 -10.84 26.86 -12.05
C PRO A 38 -9.49 27.02 -12.75
N ILE A 39 -8.60 26.08 -12.48
CA ILE A 39 -7.31 25.94 -13.15
C ILE A 39 -7.50 25.03 -14.36
N ILE A 40 -7.23 25.53 -15.56
CA ILE A 40 -7.53 24.80 -16.81
C ILE A 40 -6.26 24.61 -17.63
N PHE A 41 -5.86 23.36 -17.81
CA PHE A 41 -4.84 22.96 -18.78
C PHE A 41 -5.51 22.54 -20.09
N LYS A 42 -4.93 22.93 -21.23
CA LYS A 42 -5.39 22.52 -22.56
C LYS A 42 -4.37 21.62 -23.22
N PHE A 43 -4.82 20.47 -23.73
CA PHE A 43 -3.96 19.56 -24.47
C PHE A 43 -3.55 20.16 -25.83
N PRO A 44 -2.33 19.89 -26.32
CA PRO A 44 -1.95 20.21 -27.68
C PRO A 44 -2.92 19.60 -28.70
N ALA A 45 -3.13 20.28 -29.83
CA ALA A 45 -4.10 19.85 -30.86
C ALA A 45 -3.85 18.42 -31.40
N LYS A 46 -2.58 17.97 -31.39
CA LYS A 46 -2.17 16.63 -31.84
C LYS A 46 -1.62 15.84 -30.66
N PHE A 47 -2.49 15.39 -29.77
CA PHE A 47 -2.11 14.56 -28.63
C PHE A 47 -2.98 13.30 -28.57
N THR A 48 -2.34 12.13 -28.70
CA THR A 48 -3.01 10.83 -28.61
C THR A 48 -2.43 10.06 -27.43
N LEU A 49 -3.30 9.63 -26.52
CA LEU A 49 -2.95 8.75 -25.42
C LEU A 49 -3.25 7.31 -25.82
N LYS A 50 -2.20 6.54 -26.08
CA LYS A 50 -2.33 5.16 -26.55
C LYS A 50 -3.05 4.25 -25.56
N ALA A 51 -3.60 3.15 -26.05
CA ALA A 51 -4.21 2.10 -25.23
C ALA A 51 -3.30 1.67 -24.07
N GLY A 52 -3.87 1.55 -22.87
CA GLY A 52 -3.15 1.17 -21.64
C GLY A 52 -2.08 2.17 -21.15
N GLN A 53 -1.83 3.28 -21.85
CA GLN A 53 -0.79 4.24 -21.47
C GLN A 53 -1.29 5.30 -20.47
N ARG A 54 -0.33 6.01 -19.89
CA ARG A 54 -0.57 7.12 -18.96
C ARG A 54 0.20 8.36 -19.38
N VAL A 55 -0.35 9.52 -19.02
CA VAL A 55 0.32 10.81 -19.17
C VAL A 55 0.24 11.57 -17.86
N THR A 56 1.35 12.15 -17.45
CA THR A 56 1.47 13.01 -16.27
C THR A 56 1.61 14.46 -16.73
N ILE A 57 0.79 15.33 -16.18
CA ILE A 57 0.84 16.77 -16.44
C ILE A 57 1.41 17.45 -15.20
N TRP A 58 2.66 17.88 -15.31
CA TRP A 58 3.44 18.53 -14.27
C TRP A 58 3.21 20.04 -14.26
N ALA A 59 3.09 20.63 -13.07
CA ALA A 59 3.12 22.07 -12.90
C ALA A 59 4.57 22.60 -12.98
N SER A 60 4.77 23.87 -13.33
CA SER A 60 6.09 24.40 -13.65
C SER A 60 7.07 24.41 -12.47
N SER A 61 6.60 24.58 -11.23
CA SER A 61 7.46 24.57 -10.04
C SER A 61 7.57 23.19 -9.37
N SER A 62 7.06 22.13 -10.01
CA SER A 62 7.12 20.77 -9.46
C SER A 62 8.48 20.08 -9.64
N GLY A 63 9.36 20.63 -10.48
CA GLY A 63 10.59 19.96 -10.91
C GLY A 63 10.40 18.86 -11.96
N GLY A 64 9.17 18.67 -12.46
CA GLY A 64 8.86 17.72 -13.52
C GLY A 64 9.58 18.04 -14.84
N VAL A 65 10.07 17.00 -15.53
CA VAL A 65 10.75 17.12 -16.82
C VAL A 65 9.75 16.98 -17.96
N HIS A 66 9.87 17.82 -18.99
CA HIS A 66 9.05 17.70 -20.19
C HIS A 66 9.56 16.56 -21.08
N ASN A 67 8.83 15.44 -21.13
CA ASN A 67 9.16 14.28 -21.95
C ASN A 67 7.90 13.70 -22.62
N PRO A 68 7.36 14.35 -23.66
CA PRO A 68 6.17 13.86 -24.36
C PRO A 68 6.38 12.47 -25.00
N PRO A 69 5.35 11.61 -25.06
CA PRO A 69 3.96 11.87 -24.66
C PRO A 69 3.65 11.58 -23.19
N SER A 70 4.57 10.94 -22.45
CA SER A 70 4.33 10.47 -21.08
C SER A 70 4.33 11.59 -20.05
N ASP A 71 5.13 12.64 -20.26
CA ASP A 71 5.27 13.74 -19.30
C ASP A 71 5.14 15.11 -20.00
N LEU A 72 4.09 15.84 -19.62
CA LEU A 72 3.81 17.18 -20.12
C LEU A 72 4.11 18.19 -19.02
N LEU A 73 4.87 19.25 -19.36
CA LEU A 73 5.17 20.32 -18.42
C LEU A 73 4.31 21.55 -18.74
N TRP A 74 3.48 21.95 -17.78
CA TRP A 74 2.67 23.15 -17.90
C TRP A 74 3.44 24.40 -17.47
N LYS A 75 4.24 24.92 -18.40
CA LYS A 75 5.20 26.00 -18.14
C LYS A 75 4.59 27.29 -17.57
N THR A 76 3.34 27.60 -17.90
CA THR A 76 2.69 28.86 -17.52
C THR A 76 1.97 28.80 -16.17
N GLN A 77 1.94 27.63 -15.51
CA GLN A 77 1.25 27.46 -14.24
C GLN A 77 2.17 26.80 -13.22
N SER A 78 2.37 27.45 -12.08
CA SER A 78 3.30 26.98 -11.04
C SER A 78 2.76 25.75 -10.30
N SER A 79 1.45 25.69 -10.06
CA SER A 79 0.80 24.60 -9.33
C SER A 79 -0.59 24.28 -9.88
N TRP A 80 -1.00 23.03 -9.73
CA TRP A 80 -2.40 22.61 -9.86
C TRP A 80 -3.29 23.10 -8.72
N GLY A 81 -2.71 23.80 -7.74
CA GLY A 81 -3.35 24.34 -6.56
C GLY A 81 -3.59 23.27 -5.49
N THR A 82 -3.63 23.75 -4.25
CA THR A 82 -3.78 22.95 -3.03
C THR A 82 -5.08 23.33 -2.32
N GLY A 83 -5.64 22.40 -1.55
CA GLY A 83 -6.81 22.67 -0.72
C GLY A 83 -7.42 21.38 -0.17
N ASP A 84 -8.28 21.52 0.85
CA ASP A 84 -8.93 20.37 1.49
C ASP A 84 -9.93 19.68 0.56
N GLN A 85 -10.57 20.42 -0.35
CA GLN A 85 -11.48 19.87 -1.33
C GLN A 85 -11.20 20.40 -2.73
N PHE A 86 -10.98 19.48 -3.67
CA PHE A 86 -10.85 19.81 -5.08
C PHE A 86 -11.40 18.71 -5.99
N GLN A 87 -11.83 19.11 -7.19
CA GLN A 87 -12.32 18.22 -8.23
C GLN A 87 -11.51 18.45 -9.51
N THR A 88 -11.05 17.37 -10.13
CA THR A 88 -10.39 17.39 -11.42
C THR A 88 -11.25 16.68 -12.45
N THR A 89 -11.63 17.41 -13.51
CA THR A 89 -12.49 16.94 -14.59
C THR A 89 -11.73 16.99 -15.91
N LEU A 90 -11.79 15.89 -16.66
CA LEU A 90 -11.32 15.80 -18.05
C LEU A 90 -12.51 16.09 -18.98
N ILE A 91 -12.35 17.09 -19.83
CA ILE A 91 -13.37 17.62 -20.73
C ILE A 91 -12.91 17.43 -22.17
N SER A 92 -13.74 16.87 -23.03
CA SER A 92 -13.45 16.69 -24.46
C SER A 92 -13.52 17.99 -25.25
N ALA A 93 -13.06 17.95 -26.51
CA ALA A 93 -13.04 19.12 -27.40
C ALA A 93 -14.44 19.71 -27.70
N ASN A 94 -15.50 18.91 -27.57
CA ASN A 94 -16.90 19.33 -27.70
C ASN A 94 -17.50 19.88 -26.38
N GLY A 95 -16.75 19.85 -25.27
CA GLY A 95 -17.20 20.34 -23.97
C GLY A 95 -17.87 19.29 -23.07
N GLU A 96 -17.87 18.01 -23.46
CA GLU A 96 -18.44 16.93 -22.63
C GLU A 96 -17.47 16.50 -21.52
N GLU A 97 -18.02 16.11 -20.37
CA GLU A 97 -17.23 15.54 -19.27
C GLU A 97 -16.97 14.05 -19.54
N MET A 98 -15.69 13.69 -19.68
CA MET A 98 -15.27 12.32 -20.02
C MET A 98 -14.74 11.54 -18.81
N ALA A 99 -14.25 12.24 -17.79
CA ALA A 99 -13.85 11.64 -16.53
C ALA A 99 -13.79 12.70 -15.43
N MET A 100 -14.01 12.29 -14.19
CA MET A 100 -13.81 13.15 -13.03
C MET A 100 -13.17 12.40 -11.86
N ARG A 101 -12.48 13.15 -11.01
CA ARG A 101 -12.03 12.72 -9.69
C ARG A 101 -12.22 13.85 -8.68
N LYS A 102 -12.93 13.58 -7.60
CA LYS A 102 -13.06 14.49 -6.45
C LYS A 102 -12.20 13.98 -5.28
N VAL A 103 -11.53 14.90 -4.60
CA VAL A 103 -10.71 14.63 -3.42
C VAL A 103 -11.20 15.53 -2.28
N ILE A 104 -11.35 14.95 -1.10
CA ILE A 104 -11.68 15.63 0.15
C ILE A 104 -10.71 15.11 1.21
N ARG A 105 -9.91 16.00 1.79
CA ARG A 105 -8.99 15.71 2.89
C ARG A 105 -9.79 15.79 4.18
N THR A 106 -9.94 14.65 4.87
CA THR A 106 -10.44 14.62 6.24
C THR A 106 -9.26 14.82 7.18
N GLN A 107 -9.26 15.92 7.92
CA GLN A 107 -8.39 16.09 9.07
C GLN A 107 -9.11 15.39 10.22
N PHE A 108 -8.57 14.27 10.69
CA PHE A 108 -8.98 13.75 11.99
C PHE A 108 -8.13 14.51 12.99
N GLU A 109 -8.75 15.39 13.74
CA GLU A 109 -8.16 15.89 14.98
C GLU A 109 -8.18 14.68 15.92
N ASP A 110 -7.02 14.05 16.10
CA ASP A 110 -6.83 13.13 17.21
C ASP A 110 -6.97 13.99 18.47
N GLU A 111 -8.18 14.06 19.03
CA GLU A 111 -8.44 14.60 20.36
C GLU A 111 -7.77 13.67 21.38
N ASP A 112 -6.44 13.70 21.44
CA ASP A 112 -5.61 13.16 22.52
C ASP A 112 -5.64 14.12 23.71
N GLU A 113 -6.84 14.47 24.18
CA GLU A 113 -7.04 15.17 25.44
C GLU A 113 -8.07 14.37 26.25
N ASP A 114 -7.63 13.88 27.42
CA ASP A 114 -8.48 13.40 28.53
C ASP A 114 -8.65 11.88 28.76
N MET A 115 -7.68 11.01 28.43
CA MET A 115 -7.59 9.75 29.20
C MET A 115 -6.81 9.98 30.48
N GLN A 116 -7.48 10.59 31.48
CA GLN A 116 -7.01 10.62 32.85
C GLN A 116 -6.77 9.18 33.31
N VAL A 117 -5.50 8.78 33.30
CA VAL A 117 -5.03 7.58 33.97
C VAL A 117 -5.47 7.73 35.41
N ALA A 118 -6.49 6.97 35.81
CA ALA A 118 -6.86 6.83 37.21
C ALA A 118 -5.62 6.30 37.91
N HIS A 119 -4.84 7.20 38.51
CA HIS A 119 -3.86 6.88 39.50
C HIS A 119 -4.67 6.33 40.67
N SER A 120 -4.93 5.03 40.62
CA SER A 120 -5.63 4.29 41.66
C SER A 120 -4.71 4.33 42.87
N THR A 121 -4.83 5.40 43.66
CA THR A 121 -4.29 5.44 45.00
C THR A 121 -4.93 4.27 45.71
N CYS A 122 -4.08 3.33 46.09
CA CYS A 122 -4.40 2.21 46.94
C CYS A 122 -5.05 2.75 48.22
N ALA A 123 -6.38 2.82 48.22
CA ALA A 123 -7.16 2.72 49.44
C ALA A 123 -6.82 1.35 50.05
N ASP A 124 -6.56 1.37 51.35
CA ASP A 124 -6.09 0.29 52.17
C ASP A 124 -7.07 -0.89 52.17
N GLY A 125 -6.95 -1.76 51.17
CA GLY A 125 -7.45 -3.11 51.23
C GLY A 125 -6.48 -3.95 52.05
N GLU A 126 -6.70 -4.04 53.36
CA GLU A 126 -6.06 -4.99 54.27
C GLU A 126 -6.00 -6.37 53.60
N TYR A 127 -4.81 -6.76 53.15
CA TYR A 127 -4.57 -8.08 52.61
C TYR A 127 -4.64 -9.08 53.76
N ASN A 128 -5.76 -9.79 53.91
CA ASN A 128 -5.83 -10.90 54.83
C ASN A 128 -5.05 -12.11 54.27
N LEU A 129 -3.71 -12.09 54.40
CA LEU A 129 -2.80 -13.20 54.06
C LEU A 129 -2.80 -14.31 55.14
N ARG A 130 -3.98 -14.74 55.59
CA ARG A 130 -4.16 -15.82 56.58
C ARG A 130 -5.37 -16.65 56.10
N SER A 131 -5.31 -17.87 55.57
CA SER A 131 -4.30 -18.92 55.59
C SER A 131 -4.60 -19.88 54.43
N ARG A 132 -4.05 -19.65 53.23
CA ARG A 132 -4.14 -20.66 52.15
C ARG A 132 -2.93 -21.58 52.24
N THR A 133 -3.04 -22.57 53.11
CA THR A 133 -2.08 -23.67 53.19
C THR A 133 -2.17 -24.50 51.92
N VAL A 134 -1.11 -24.51 51.12
CA VAL A 134 -1.02 -25.34 49.91
C VAL A 134 -0.57 -26.74 50.31
N LEU A 135 -1.42 -27.74 50.05
CA LEU A 135 -1.15 -29.14 50.36
C LEU A 135 -0.58 -29.85 49.13
N CYS A 136 0.39 -30.76 49.34
CA CYS A 136 0.94 -31.58 48.27
C CYS A 136 -0.09 -32.63 47.79
N GLY A 137 -0.36 -32.68 46.49
CA GLY A 137 -1.37 -33.59 45.90
C GLY A 137 -1.07 -35.09 46.02
N SER A 138 0.13 -35.50 46.47
CA SER A 138 0.50 -36.91 46.65
C SER A 138 0.47 -37.38 48.11
N CYS A 139 0.51 -36.48 49.10
CA CYS A 139 0.53 -36.84 50.53
C CYS A 139 -0.36 -35.97 51.44
N GLY A 140 -0.95 -34.88 50.93
CA GLY A 140 -1.96 -34.09 51.63
C GLY A 140 -1.46 -33.23 52.80
N LEU A 141 -0.16 -33.03 52.97
CA LEU A 141 0.41 -32.27 54.10
C LEU A 141 0.86 -30.82 53.73
N PRO A 142 0.74 -29.85 54.65
CA PRO A 142 1.28 -28.49 54.54
C PRO A 142 2.80 -28.46 54.47
N SER A 143 3.38 -27.56 53.66
CA SER A 143 4.82 -27.32 53.69
C SER A 143 5.18 -26.23 54.70
N ASP A 144 5.43 -26.59 55.96
CA ASP A 144 6.12 -25.73 56.93
C ASP A 144 7.28 -26.48 57.62
N LYS A 145 8.45 -26.26 57.01
CA LYS A 145 9.86 -26.34 57.45
C LYS A 145 10.43 -27.49 58.32
N SER A 146 11.41 -28.12 57.67
CA SER A 146 12.76 -28.54 58.11
C SER A 146 12.93 -29.75 59.04
N SER A 147 13.48 -30.82 58.47
CA SER A 147 14.63 -31.55 59.03
C SER A 147 15.31 -32.33 57.89
N ASN A 148 16.64 -32.18 57.79
CA ASN A 148 17.47 -32.83 56.79
C ASN A 148 17.24 -34.35 56.76
N CYS A 149 17.04 -34.92 55.56
CA CYS A 149 17.63 -36.22 55.24
C CYS A 149 18.06 -36.24 53.77
N SER A 150 19.38 -36.28 53.58
CA SER A 150 20.06 -36.59 52.33
C SER A 150 19.74 -38.02 51.92
N VAL A 151 19.66 -38.29 50.62
CA VAL A 151 20.52 -39.30 49.96
C VAL A 151 20.41 -39.18 48.43
N SER A 152 21.57 -38.90 47.84
CA SER A 152 22.13 -39.59 46.67
C SER A 152 21.38 -39.58 45.35
N SER A 153 21.97 -38.85 44.41
CA SER A 153 21.88 -39.05 42.97
C SER A 153 21.86 -40.53 42.57
N ALA A 154 20.98 -40.88 41.64
CA ALA A 154 21.13 -42.06 40.80
C ALA A 154 20.87 -41.66 39.35
N SER A 155 21.96 -41.29 38.67
CA SER A 155 22.08 -41.38 37.22
C SER A 155 21.66 -42.79 36.80
N ARG A 156 20.73 -42.88 35.84
CA ARG A 156 20.54 -44.10 35.06
C ARG A 156 20.17 -43.75 33.64
N SER A 157 21.22 -43.66 32.83
CA SER A 157 21.20 -43.87 31.40
C SER A 157 20.74 -45.30 31.11
N PHE A 158 19.73 -45.46 30.26
CA PHE A 158 19.56 -46.69 29.48
C PHE A 158 19.18 -46.31 28.05
N ARG A 159 20.04 -46.75 27.13
CA ARG A 159 19.77 -46.88 25.70
C ARG A 159 18.69 -47.95 25.51
N SER A 160 17.77 -47.73 24.55
CA SER A 160 17.52 -48.64 23.42
C SER A 160 16.17 -48.30 22.74
N GLY A 161 16.20 -48.11 21.41
CA GLY A 161 15.06 -48.48 20.55
C GLY A 161 14.55 -47.45 19.55
N GLY A 162 14.88 -47.64 18.26
CA GLY A 162 14.05 -47.31 17.09
C GLY A 162 14.32 -45.98 16.39
N ILE A 163 15.01 -45.95 15.24
CA ILE A 163 14.48 -45.82 13.86
C ILE A 163 13.50 -44.63 13.71
N SER A 164 13.63 -43.65 12.81
CA SER A 164 14.11 -43.65 11.43
C SER A 164 14.41 -42.21 10.95
N GLU A 165 15.19 -42.15 9.86
CA GLU A 165 15.53 -41.03 8.97
C GLU A 165 14.46 -39.91 8.88
N GLY A 166 14.82 -38.62 8.90
CA GLY A 166 15.69 -37.97 7.92
C GLY A 166 14.85 -37.39 6.79
N LEU A 167 14.10 -36.30 7.05
CA LEU A 167 13.34 -35.59 6.02
C LEU A 167 13.92 -34.20 5.78
N VAL A 168 14.84 -34.16 4.82
CA VAL A 168 15.21 -32.98 4.04
C VAL A 168 14.23 -32.91 2.85
N PRO A 169 13.58 -31.77 2.56
CA PRO A 169 13.02 -31.55 1.24
C PRO A 169 14.12 -30.98 0.34
N GLN A 170 14.57 -31.82 -0.58
CA GLN A 170 15.57 -31.55 -1.59
C GLN A 170 15.01 -30.64 -2.69
N SER A 171 15.84 -29.68 -3.09
CA SER A 171 15.75 -28.87 -4.30
C SER A 171 15.46 -29.70 -5.55
N TYR A 172 14.58 -29.20 -6.42
CA TYR A 172 14.50 -29.65 -7.81
C TYR A 172 14.73 -28.47 -8.76
N VAL A 173 15.90 -28.46 -9.40
CA VAL A 173 16.22 -27.68 -10.60
C VAL A 173 16.42 -28.70 -11.71
N PHE A 174 15.73 -28.52 -12.84
CA PHE A 174 16.11 -29.18 -14.08
C PHE A 174 15.97 -28.18 -15.24
N SER A 175 17.09 -27.96 -15.92
CA SER A 175 17.20 -27.21 -17.17
C SER A 175 17.50 -28.18 -18.30
N SER A 176 16.83 -28.04 -19.46
CA SER A 176 17.38 -28.45 -20.76
C SER A 176 16.55 -27.88 -21.91
N THR A 177 17.15 -27.02 -22.73
CA THR A 177 16.72 -26.69 -24.11
C THR A 177 17.28 -27.76 -25.07
N PRO A 178 16.79 -27.90 -26.33
CA PRO A 178 17.35 -27.10 -27.43
C PRO A 178 16.40 -26.76 -28.61
N ARG A 179 16.89 -25.82 -29.43
CA ARG A 179 16.47 -25.34 -30.77
C ARG A 179 15.82 -26.35 -31.73
N LYS A 180 14.90 -25.85 -32.57
CA LYS A 180 14.91 -26.01 -34.05
C LYS A 180 13.92 -25.03 -34.71
N THR A 181 14.44 -24.07 -35.49
CA THR A 181 14.36 -23.96 -36.98
C THR A 181 13.05 -23.39 -37.50
N GLY A 182 13.18 -22.33 -38.30
CA GLY A 182 12.07 -21.47 -38.69
C GLY A 182 11.30 -21.89 -39.94
N SER A 183 10.37 -21.02 -40.28
CA SER A 183 9.85 -20.82 -41.63
C SER A 183 9.30 -19.40 -41.71
N ARG A 184 10.02 -18.58 -42.46
CA ARG A 184 9.57 -17.33 -43.09
C ARG A 184 8.44 -17.70 -44.06
N MET A 185 7.31 -17.02 -44.01
CA MET A 185 6.35 -16.96 -45.12
C MET A 185 6.10 -15.49 -45.42
N GLU A 186 6.73 -15.02 -46.49
CA GLU A 186 6.34 -13.83 -47.24
C GLU A 186 5.39 -14.26 -48.37
N SER A 187 4.59 -13.30 -48.87
CA SER A 187 3.77 -13.30 -50.10
C SER A 187 2.40 -13.99 -50.05
N CYS A 188 1.33 -13.49 -50.68
CA CYS A 188 1.14 -12.39 -51.65
C CYS A 188 -0.37 -12.00 -51.74
N PRO A 189 -0.74 -10.90 -52.42
CA PRO A 189 -2.11 -10.40 -52.54
C PRO A 189 -2.92 -11.12 -53.63
N ILE A 190 -4.25 -11.03 -53.57
CA ILE A 190 -5.17 -11.47 -54.61
C ILE A 190 -6.07 -10.30 -55.06
N MET A 191 -6.29 -10.30 -56.38
CA MET A 191 -6.87 -9.27 -57.26
C MET A 191 -8.21 -8.67 -56.85
#